data_AF-A0A537FXY3-F1
#
_entry.id   AF-A0A537FXY3-F1
#
_cell.length_a   1.000
_cell.length_b   1.000
_cell.length_c   1.000
_cell.angle_alpha   90.00
_cell.angle_beta   90.00
_cell.angle_gamma   90.00
#
_symmetry.space_group_name_H-M   'P 1'
#
loop_
_entity.id
_entity.type
_entity.pdbx_description
1 polymer ?
#
loop_
_entity_poly.entity_id
_entity_poly.type
_entity_poly.pdbx_seq_one_letter_code
_entity_poly.pdbx_strand_id
1 'polypeptide(L)'
;MNATSPNRVGIDAISFEEFGAIVSEINQSSSSSIRALLIGKLPGTGGGPTSVWTGTDGEAQDTVLSGDPTSGPIISSIRLPSTIYGFLNNTKTERLYLTFASTYPGATCDFYCTGAYDDVWLAALATLQVGSYNGTRIQAAMLTVADNYYGVTGWTQLEPSGDRVASIYEIWKVITPSGGVPTWVFAGYWDASSNGLVAFNPY
;
A
#
# COMPACT_ATOMS: atom_id res chain seq x y z
N MET A 1 -29.30 5.15 -6.95
CA MET A 1 -28.63 3.88 -7.29
C MET A 1 -29.68 2.78 -7.29
N ASN A 2 -29.80 2.02 -8.37
CA ASN A 2 -30.85 1.00 -8.55
C ASN A 2 -30.58 -0.22 -7.65
N ALA A 3 -31.59 -0.69 -6.93
CA ALA A 3 -31.47 -1.64 -5.82
C ALA A 3 -31.24 -3.11 -6.24
N THR A 4 -30.93 -3.38 -7.51
CA THR A 4 -30.98 -4.72 -8.11
C THR A 4 -29.64 -5.33 -8.50
N SER A 5 -28.50 -4.68 -8.23
CA SER A 5 -27.20 -5.37 -8.33
C SER A 5 -26.90 -6.12 -7.04
N PRO A 6 -26.86 -7.47 -7.03
CA PRO A 6 -26.43 -8.25 -5.87
C PRO A 6 -24.93 -8.08 -5.58
N ASN A 7 -24.17 -7.59 -6.56
CA ASN A 7 -22.73 -7.41 -6.49
C ASN A 7 -22.45 -5.92 -6.27
N ARG A 8 -21.95 -5.58 -5.09
CA ARG A 8 -21.54 -4.21 -4.76
C ARG A 8 -20.04 -4.22 -4.48
N VAL A 9 -19.31 -3.41 -5.23
CA VAL A 9 -17.91 -3.09 -4.97
C VAL A 9 -17.88 -1.60 -4.65
N GLY A 10 -17.42 -1.26 -3.47
CA GLY A 10 -16.96 0.08 -3.11
C GLY A 10 -15.47 0.16 -3.39
N ILE A 11 -15.07 1.06 -4.27
CA ILE A 11 -13.66 1.40 -4.44
C ILE A 11 -13.52 2.75 -3.78
N ASP A 12 -12.65 2.86 -2.78
CA ASP A 12 -12.16 4.17 -2.40
C ASP A 12 -10.93 4.49 -3.24
N ALA A 13 -10.96 5.67 -3.85
CA ALA A 13 -9.89 6.24 -4.64
C ALA A 13 -9.62 7.70 -4.24
N ILE A 14 -10.17 8.14 -3.10
CA ILE A 14 -10.01 9.47 -2.52
C ILE A 14 -9.21 9.33 -1.21
N SER A 15 -8.57 10.44 -0.81
CA SER A 15 -7.42 10.60 0.08
C SER A 15 -7.49 9.99 1.49
N PHE A 16 -6.31 9.53 1.92
CA PHE A 16 -5.77 9.46 3.29
C PHE A 16 -6.80 9.23 4.43
N GLU A 17 -6.92 10.17 5.35
CA GLU A 17 -7.62 10.00 6.62
C GLU A 17 -9.14 10.26 6.50
N GLU A 18 -9.61 10.80 5.36
CA GLU A 18 -11.03 11.08 5.15
C GLU A 18 -11.90 9.82 5.11
N PHE A 19 -11.31 8.65 4.80
CA PHE A 19 -12.03 7.38 4.84
C PHE A 19 -12.66 7.13 6.21
N GLY A 20 -11.98 7.51 7.30
CA GLY A 20 -12.50 7.39 8.66
C GLY A 20 -13.80 8.18 8.86
N ALA A 21 -13.90 9.38 8.30
CA ALA A 21 -15.11 10.19 8.33
C ALA A 21 -16.22 9.57 7.46
N ILE A 22 -15.87 9.07 6.27
CA ILE A 22 -16.82 8.43 5.35
C ILE A 22 -17.50 7.23 6.03
N VAL A 23 -16.72 6.31 6.61
CA VAL A 23 -17.29 5.12 7.26
C VAL A 23 -18.08 5.47 8.52
N SER A 24 -17.69 6.54 9.22
CA SER A 24 -18.43 7.05 10.38
C SER A 24 -19.80 7.59 9.98
N GLU A 25 -19.87 8.39 8.93
CA GLU A 25 -21.13 8.94 8.38
C GLU A 25 -22.03 7.82 7.84
N ILE A 26 -21.46 6.82 7.14
CA ILE A 26 -22.20 5.65 6.67
C ILE A 26 -22.81 4.90 7.87
N ASN A 27 -22.04 4.69 8.94
CA ASN A 27 -22.48 3.96 10.13
C ASN A 27 -23.60 4.71 10.88
N GLN A 28 -23.52 6.04 10.93
CA GLN A 28 -24.50 6.91 11.60
C GLN A 28 -25.75 7.21 10.75
N SER A 29 -25.73 6.90 9.45
CA SER A 29 -26.85 7.17 8.54
C SER A 29 -28.16 6.57 9.03
N SER A 30 -29.26 7.31 8.95
CA SER A 30 -30.61 6.81 9.24
C SER A 30 -31.09 5.78 8.21
N SER A 31 -30.51 5.79 7.00
CA SER A 31 -30.85 4.86 5.92
C SER A 31 -30.21 3.49 6.11
N SER A 32 -31.06 2.45 6.22
CA SER A 32 -30.59 1.06 6.27
C SER A 32 -29.85 0.62 5.01
N SER A 33 -30.18 1.19 3.84
CA SER A 33 -29.50 0.89 2.58
C SER A 33 -28.10 1.50 2.48
N ILE A 34 -27.85 2.60 3.19
CA ILE A 34 -26.53 3.22 3.32
C ILE A 34 -25.69 2.42 4.32
N ARG A 35 -26.22 2.12 5.52
CA ARG A 35 -25.52 1.27 6.50
C ARG A 35 -25.16 -0.12 5.94
N ALA A 36 -25.95 -0.63 4.99
CA ALA A 36 -25.66 -1.88 4.28
C ALA A 36 -24.30 -1.90 3.54
N LEU A 37 -23.70 -0.73 3.28
CA LEU A 37 -22.37 -0.61 2.66
C LEU A 37 -21.23 -1.05 3.59
N LEU A 38 -21.45 -1.18 4.91
CA LEU A 38 -20.44 -1.67 5.86
C LEU A 38 -20.58 -3.17 6.17
N ILE A 39 -21.64 -3.82 5.67
CA ILE A 39 -21.97 -5.22 5.99
C ILE A 39 -22.19 -6.08 4.74
N GLY A 40 -22.06 -5.50 3.54
CA GLY A 40 -22.21 -6.21 2.27
C GLY A 40 -21.17 -7.31 2.11
N LYS A 41 -21.48 -8.33 1.31
CA LYS A 41 -20.53 -9.41 0.99
C LYS A 41 -20.10 -9.36 -0.47
N LEU A 42 -18.81 -9.62 -0.74
CA LEU A 42 -18.36 -9.89 -2.10
C LEU A 42 -18.82 -11.28 -2.53
N PRO A 43 -19.38 -11.45 -3.74
CA PRO A 43 -19.81 -12.75 -4.25
C PRO A 43 -18.67 -13.76 -4.28
N GLY A 44 -18.94 -15.02 -3.92
CA GLY A 44 -17.97 -16.13 -4.03
C GLY A 44 -17.06 -16.35 -2.82
N THR A 45 -17.22 -15.58 -1.76
CA THR A 45 -16.42 -15.70 -0.53
C THR A 45 -17.21 -16.49 0.53
N GLY A 46 -16.71 -17.69 0.87
CA GLY A 46 -17.40 -18.68 1.71
C GLY A 46 -17.51 -18.34 3.20
N GLY A 47 -18.13 -17.22 3.55
CA GLY A 47 -18.66 -16.99 4.91
C GLY A 47 -17.85 -16.07 5.85
N GLY A 48 -16.77 -15.43 5.39
CA GLY A 48 -16.07 -14.39 6.15
C GLY A 48 -16.74 -13.00 6.08
N PRO A 49 -16.37 -12.04 6.94
CA PRO A 49 -16.69 -10.63 6.74
C PRO A 49 -15.94 -10.16 5.50
N THR A 50 -16.64 -10.00 4.39
CA THR A 50 -16.01 -9.63 3.13
C THR A 50 -16.30 -8.20 2.84
N SER A 51 -15.27 -7.36 2.96
CA SER A 51 -15.33 -5.95 2.62
C SER A 51 -15.89 -5.76 1.22
N VAL A 52 -16.91 -4.92 1.06
CA VAL A 52 -17.16 -4.31 -0.26
C VAL A 52 -16.10 -3.26 -0.59
N TRP A 53 -15.29 -2.83 0.40
CA TRP A 53 -14.29 -1.78 0.29
C TRP A 53 -12.89 -2.34 0.04
N THR A 54 -12.16 -1.70 -0.86
CA THR A 54 -10.72 -1.84 -1.02
C THR A 54 -10.09 -0.45 -0.96
N GLY A 55 -8.89 -0.40 -0.42
CA GLY A 55 -8.12 0.83 -0.25
C GLY A 55 -6.85 0.89 -1.09
N THR A 56 -6.10 1.97 -0.91
CA THR A 56 -4.90 2.30 -1.71
C THR A 56 -3.63 2.34 -0.83
N ASP A 57 -2.49 2.66 -1.44
CA ASP A 57 -1.19 2.75 -0.77
C ASP A 57 -1.15 3.88 0.27
N GLY A 58 -1.94 4.93 0.06
CA GLY A 58 -2.08 6.04 1.00
C GLY A 58 -2.80 5.67 2.31
N GLU A 59 -3.45 4.51 2.39
CA GLU A 59 -4.15 4.04 3.60
C GLU A 59 -3.44 2.84 4.23
N ALA A 60 -2.83 1.98 3.42
CA ALA A 60 -2.18 0.78 3.90
C ALA A 60 -1.15 1.11 4.99
N GLN A 61 -1.32 0.50 6.16
CA GLN A 61 -0.50 0.76 7.37
C GLN A 61 -0.71 2.12 8.05
N ASP A 62 -1.64 2.95 7.61
CA ASP A 62 -1.91 4.24 8.27
C ASP A 62 -2.51 4.03 9.67
N THR A 63 -1.69 4.32 10.68
CA THR A 63 -2.09 4.20 12.08
C THR A 63 -3.12 5.23 12.51
N VAL A 64 -3.30 6.34 11.80
CA VAL A 64 -4.35 7.33 12.11
C VAL A 64 -5.73 6.74 11.86
N LEU A 65 -5.92 6.08 10.72
CA LEU A 65 -7.15 5.35 10.40
C LEU A 65 -7.45 4.23 11.41
N SER A 66 -6.46 3.37 11.69
CA SER A 66 -6.68 2.23 12.61
C SER A 66 -6.79 2.66 14.08
N GLY A 67 -6.14 3.74 14.47
CA GLY A 67 -6.07 4.24 15.84
C GLY A 67 -7.24 5.14 16.24
N ASP A 68 -8.01 5.66 15.28
CA ASP A 68 -9.17 6.50 15.58
C ASP A 68 -10.25 5.69 16.35
N PRO A 69 -10.72 6.17 17.52
CA PRO A 69 -11.62 5.41 18.38
C PRO A 69 -13.01 5.19 17.80
N THR A 70 -13.42 5.97 16.79
CA THR A 70 -14.75 5.88 16.18
C THR A 70 -14.72 5.01 14.92
N SER A 71 -13.82 5.33 14.01
CA SER A 71 -13.70 4.73 12.69
C SER A 71 -12.85 3.46 12.70
N GLY A 72 -11.82 3.35 13.53
CA GLY A 72 -10.97 2.15 13.62
C GLY A 72 -11.75 0.83 13.81
N PRO A 73 -12.72 0.74 14.75
CA PRO A 73 -13.58 -0.43 14.88
C PRO A 73 -14.43 -0.72 13.63
N ILE A 74 -14.89 0.33 12.93
CA ILE A 74 -15.66 0.19 11.70
C ILE A 74 -14.76 -0.34 10.57
N ILE A 75 -13.57 0.25 10.40
CA ILE A 75 -12.56 -0.16 9.42
C ILE A 75 -12.13 -1.61 9.65
N SER A 76 -11.89 -2.00 10.91
CA SER A 76 -11.61 -3.39 11.29
C SER A 76 -12.74 -4.35 10.92
N SER A 77 -14.00 -3.94 11.09
CA SER A 77 -15.17 -4.77 10.76
C SER A 77 -15.28 -5.05 9.26
N ILE A 78 -14.87 -4.09 8.43
CA ILE A 78 -14.81 -4.24 6.98
C ILE A 78 -13.46 -4.75 6.51
N ARG A 79 -12.47 -4.94 7.39
CA ARG A 79 -11.07 -5.29 7.07
C ARG A 79 -10.29 -4.24 6.29
N LEU A 80 -10.90 -3.53 5.35
CA LEU A 80 -10.23 -2.59 4.42
C LEU A 80 -8.92 -3.17 3.85
N PRO A 81 -8.99 -4.15 2.92
CA PRO A 81 -7.80 -4.58 2.20
C PRO A 81 -7.25 -3.40 1.38
N SER A 82 -6.02 -2.99 1.65
CA SER A 82 -5.35 -1.88 0.98
C SER A 82 -4.01 -2.33 0.42
N THR A 83 -3.71 -1.93 -0.82
CA THR A 83 -2.49 -2.33 -1.52
C THR A 83 -1.38 -1.32 -1.32
N ILE A 84 -0.14 -1.75 -1.14
CA ILE A 84 1.04 -0.87 -1.13
C ILE A 84 2.18 -1.50 -1.93
N TYR A 85 3.03 -0.67 -2.53
CA TYR A 85 4.26 -1.15 -3.17
C TYR A 85 5.09 -1.98 -2.18
N GLY A 86 5.63 -3.11 -2.63
CA GLY A 86 6.43 -4.01 -1.80
C GLY A 86 7.70 -4.50 -2.49
N PHE A 87 8.59 -5.06 -1.67
CA PHE A 87 9.83 -5.68 -2.14
C PHE A 87 10.34 -6.67 -1.08
N LEU A 88 11.21 -7.60 -1.50
CA LEU A 88 11.89 -8.48 -0.56
C LEU A 88 13.07 -7.76 0.08
N ASN A 89 13.12 -7.77 1.42
CA ASN A 89 14.27 -7.25 2.14
C ASN A 89 15.56 -7.95 1.71
N ASN A 90 16.60 -7.16 1.54
CA ASN A 90 17.95 -7.61 1.30
C ASN A 90 18.91 -6.97 2.32
N THR A 91 20.18 -7.34 2.27
CA THR A 91 21.19 -6.84 3.23
C THR A 91 21.37 -5.32 3.20
N LYS A 92 21.07 -4.64 2.08
CA LYS A 92 21.06 -3.17 1.99
C LYS A 92 19.84 -2.58 2.65
N THR A 93 18.67 -3.22 2.51
CA THR A 93 17.44 -2.80 3.22
C THR A 93 17.64 -2.86 4.72
N GLU A 94 18.11 -4.00 5.24
CA GLU A 94 18.33 -4.19 6.68
C GLU A 94 19.31 -3.15 7.24
N ARG A 95 20.39 -2.87 6.48
CA ARG A 95 21.35 -1.82 6.85
C ARG A 95 20.71 -0.44 6.86
N LEU A 96 19.87 -0.12 5.88
CA LEU A 96 19.15 1.16 5.85
C LEU A 96 18.24 1.27 7.08
N TYR A 97 17.45 0.26 7.41
CA TYR A 97 16.59 0.28 8.59
C TYR A 97 17.36 0.51 9.89
N LEU A 98 18.46 -0.22 10.09
CA LEU A 98 19.31 -0.04 11.28
C LEU A 98 19.89 1.37 11.34
N THR A 99 20.43 1.86 10.23
CA THR A 99 21.05 3.20 10.16
C THR A 99 20.01 4.28 10.38
N PHE A 100 18.85 4.17 9.74
CA PHE A 100 17.76 5.12 9.84
C PHE A 100 17.24 5.22 11.26
N ALA A 101 16.92 4.08 11.90
CA ALA A 101 16.44 4.04 13.28
C ALA A 101 17.45 4.65 14.28
N SER A 102 18.76 4.43 14.04
CA SER A 102 19.81 5.03 14.88
C SER A 102 19.98 6.54 14.67
N THR A 103 19.73 7.02 13.44
CA THR A 103 19.90 8.44 13.06
C THR A 103 18.67 9.26 13.43
N TYR A 104 17.48 8.66 13.34
CA TYR A 104 16.18 9.29 13.58
C TYR A 104 15.38 8.50 14.62
N PRO A 105 15.74 8.60 15.91
CA PRO A 105 15.04 7.88 16.97
C PRO A 105 13.54 8.21 16.97
N GLY A 106 12.70 7.18 16.99
CA GLY A 106 11.24 7.32 16.98
C GLY A 106 10.60 7.42 15.60
N ALA A 107 11.40 7.39 14.52
CA ALA A 107 10.91 7.30 13.15
C ALA A 107 11.24 5.93 12.53
N THR A 108 10.40 5.50 11.59
CA THR A 108 10.59 4.28 10.81
C THR A 108 10.74 4.65 9.34
N CYS A 109 11.65 3.98 8.63
CA CYS A 109 11.73 4.11 7.18
C CYS A 109 10.69 3.18 6.55
N ASP A 110 9.58 3.75 6.11
CA ASP A 110 8.50 3.05 5.42
C ASP A 110 8.85 2.74 3.94
N PHE A 111 7.87 2.22 3.20
CA PHE A 111 8.03 1.90 1.78
C PHE A 111 8.38 3.12 0.93
N TYR A 112 7.82 4.30 1.23
CA TYR A 112 8.13 5.54 0.52
C TYR A 112 9.56 6.02 0.82
N CYS A 113 10.01 5.89 2.07
CA CYS A 113 11.39 6.18 2.47
C CYS A 113 12.39 5.30 1.70
N THR A 114 12.13 3.98 1.61
CA THR A 114 13.02 3.06 0.88
C THR A 114 13.01 3.31 -0.64
N GLY A 115 11.85 3.61 -1.23
CA GLY A 115 11.74 4.01 -2.64
C GLY A 115 12.51 5.28 -2.94
N ALA A 116 12.27 6.34 -2.15
CA ALA A 116 12.97 7.61 -2.29
C ALA A 116 14.50 7.47 -2.11
N TYR A 117 14.94 6.55 -1.24
CA TYR A 117 16.37 6.26 -1.08
C TYR A 117 16.99 5.76 -2.38
N ASP A 118 16.35 4.82 -3.07
CA ASP A 118 16.82 4.32 -4.36
C ASP A 118 16.69 5.36 -5.47
N ASP A 119 15.63 6.19 -5.47
CA ASP A 119 15.45 7.27 -6.45
C ASP A 119 16.60 8.28 -6.43
N VAL A 120 17.06 8.66 -5.23
CA VAL A 120 18.21 9.57 -5.07
C VAL A 120 19.49 8.92 -5.59
N TRP A 121 19.69 7.60 -5.35
CA TRP A 121 20.83 6.88 -5.90
C TRP A 121 20.79 6.82 -7.42
N LEU A 122 19.64 6.54 -8.02
CA LEU A 122 19.47 6.54 -9.48
C LEU A 122 19.78 7.91 -10.08
N ALA A 123 19.25 8.99 -9.50
CA ALA A 123 19.53 10.35 -9.94
C ALA A 123 21.03 10.70 -9.84
N ALA A 124 21.68 10.31 -8.74
CA ALA A 124 23.11 10.54 -8.54
C ALA A 124 23.95 9.75 -9.56
N LEU A 125 23.67 8.46 -9.74
CA LEU A 125 24.38 7.59 -10.68
C LEU A 125 24.19 8.05 -12.13
N ALA A 126 22.98 8.45 -12.53
CA ALA A 126 22.73 9.01 -13.85
C ALA A 126 23.46 10.34 -14.08
N THR A 127 23.53 11.20 -13.06
CA THR A 127 24.31 12.44 -13.11
C THR A 127 25.80 12.15 -13.29
N LEU A 128 26.34 11.18 -12.56
CA LEU A 128 27.75 10.77 -12.67
C LEU A 128 28.06 10.13 -14.03
N GLN A 129 27.20 9.24 -14.52
CA GLN A 129 27.35 8.58 -15.82
C GLN A 129 27.43 9.59 -16.98
N VAL A 130 26.64 10.65 -16.90
CA VAL A 130 26.61 11.71 -17.92
C VAL A 130 27.78 12.70 -17.76
N GLY A 131 28.26 12.89 -16.53
CA GLY A 131 29.29 13.87 -16.19
C GLY A 131 28.82 15.33 -16.31
N SER A 132 27.52 15.60 -16.18
CA SER A 132 26.96 16.96 -16.25
C SER A 132 25.59 17.04 -15.58
N TYR A 133 25.21 18.24 -15.12
CA TYR A 133 23.89 18.52 -14.53
C TYR A 133 22.78 18.83 -15.57
N ASN A 134 22.94 18.39 -16.82
CA ASN A 134 21.93 18.60 -17.86
C ASN A 134 20.80 17.56 -17.72
N GLY A 135 19.60 18.01 -17.34
CA GLY A 135 18.45 17.12 -17.08
C GLY A 135 18.06 16.22 -18.25
N THR A 136 18.08 16.72 -19.49
CA THR A 136 17.78 15.90 -20.69
C THR A 136 18.78 14.77 -20.85
N ARG A 137 20.08 15.03 -20.64
CA ARG A 137 21.11 13.99 -20.72
C ARG A 137 20.99 12.99 -19.56
N ILE A 138 20.66 13.44 -18.36
CA ILE A 138 20.43 12.59 -17.19
C ILE A 138 19.24 11.65 -17.43
N GLN A 139 18.11 12.19 -17.89
CA GLN A 139 16.93 11.39 -18.25
C GLN A 139 17.28 10.34 -19.31
N ALA A 140 18.03 10.71 -20.36
CA ALA A 140 18.43 9.78 -21.41
C ALA A 140 19.32 8.63 -20.91
N ALA A 141 20.08 8.83 -19.82
CA ALA A 141 20.90 7.79 -19.20
C ALA A 141 20.12 6.91 -18.19
N MET A 142 18.91 7.33 -17.79
CA MET A 142 18.20 6.74 -16.65
C MET A 142 17.88 5.26 -16.84
N LEU A 143 17.36 4.87 -18.00
CA LEU A 143 17.02 3.46 -18.27
C LEU A 143 18.25 2.55 -18.12
N THR A 144 19.40 2.96 -18.66
CA THR A 144 20.64 2.20 -18.55
C THR A 144 21.15 2.11 -17.11
N VAL A 145 21.10 3.22 -16.37
CA VAL A 145 21.54 3.22 -14.96
C VAL A 145 20.64 2.34 -14.11
N ALA A 146 19.33 2.45 -14.28
CA ALA A 146 18.33 1.71 -13.52
C ALA A 146 18.40 0.20 -13.77
N ASP A 147 18.72 -0.22 -15.00
CA ASP A 147 18.96 -1.62 -15.38
C ASP A 147 20.21 -2.22 -14.72
N ASN A 148 21.16 -1.37 -14.30
CA ASN A 148 22.45 -1.79 -13.71
C ASN A 148 22.54 -1.54 -12.20
N TYR A 149 21.46 -1.09 -11.56
CA TYR A 149 21.44 -0.79 -10.13
C TYR A 149 20.55 -1.78 -9.35
N TYR A 150 21.14 -2.37 -8.31
CA TYR A 150 20.43 -3.16 -7.32
C TYR A 150 20.43 -2.39 -6.00
N GLY A 151 19.27 -1.83 -5.64
CA GLY A 151 19.08 -0.93 -4.52
C GLY A 151 18.62 -1.59 -3.22
N VAL A 152 18.14 -0.77 -2.28
CA VAL A 152 17.51 -1.26 -1.03
C VAL A 152 16.15 -1.91 -1.29
N THR A 153 15.52 -1.60 -2.41
CA THR A 153 14.25 -2.18 -2.87
C THR A 153 14.43 -3.27 -3.94
N GLY A 154 15.66 -3.74 -4.15
CA GLY A 154 16.01 -4.75 -5.15
C GLY A 154 16.40 -4.15 -6.50
N TRP A 155 16.16 -4.88 -7.60
CA TRP A 155 16.43 -4.37 -8.95
C TRP A 155 15.54 -3.15 -9.24
N THR A 156 16.16 -2.11 -9.82
CA THR A 156 15.47 -0.84 -10.12
C THR A 156 15.11 -0.69 -11.59
N GLN A 157 15.14 -1.78 -12.36
CA GLN A 157 14.88 -1.76 -13.80
C GLN A 157 13.58 -1.00 -14.12
N LEU A 158 13.64 -0.18 -15.17
CA LEU A 158 12.50 0.57 -15.68
C LEU A 158 12.05 0.00 -17.02
N GLU A 159 10.75 0.00 -17.27
CA GLU A 159 10.15 -0.23 -18.57
C GLU A 159 10.51 0.90 -19.55
N PRO A 160 10.36 0.71 -20.87
CA PRO A 160 10.59 1.78 -21.84
C PRO A 160 9.74 3.04 -21.62
N SER A 161 8.62 2.94 -20.92
CA SER A 161 7.80 4.09 -20.49
C SER A 161 8.49 4.96 -19.43
N GLY A 162 9.47 4.40 -18.72
CA GLY A 162 10.09 5.00 -17.54
C GLY A 162 9.47 4.51 -16.22
N ASP A 163 8.41 3.69 -16.27
CA ASP A 163 7.82 3.10 -15.08
C ASP A 163 8.73 2.02 -14.52
N ARG A 164 8.73 1.84 -13.20
CA ARG A 164 9.50 0.76 -12.59
C ARG A 164 8.87 -0.59 -12.93
N VAL A 165 9.70 -1.55 -13.34
CA VAL A 165 9.25 -2.93 -13.55
C VAL A 165 8.69 -3.45 -12.22
N ALA A 166 7.40 -3.79 -12.24
CA ALA A 166 6.70 -4.26 -11.05
C ALA A 166 7.30 -5.58 -10.55
N SER A 167 7.36 -5.75 -9.23
CA SER A 167 7.82 -6.98 -8.58
C SER A 167 6.79 -7.50 -7.60
N ILE A 168 6.53 -6.75 -6.54
CA ILE A 168 5.62 -7.13 -5.46
C ILE A 168 4.71 -5.94 -5.15
N TYR A 169 3.43 -6.24 -4.91
CA TYR A 169 2.50 -5.34 -4.24
C TYR A 169 1.94 -6.05 -3.02
N GLU A 170 2.21 -5.50 -1.84
CA GLU A 170 1.67 -6.02 -0.60
C GLU A 170 0.21 -5.62 -0.44
N ILE A 171 -0.52 -6.44 0.30
CA ILE A 171 -1.91 -6.21 0.66
C ILE A 171 -1.95 -6.26 2.19
N TRP A 172 -2.49 -5.22 2.79
CA TRP A 172 -2.66 -5.08 4.22
C TRP A 172 -4.14 -4.99 4.56
N LYS A 173 -4.50 -5.37 5.78
CA LYS A 173 -5.87 -5.25 6.28
C LYS A 173 -5.87 -4.82 7.74
N VAL A 174 -6.93 -4.18 8.18
CA VAL A 174 -7.18 -3.89 9.59
C VAL A 174 -7.93 -5.04 10.24
N ILE A 175 -7.43 -5.50 11.38
CA ILE A 175 -8.14 -6.42 12.26
C ILE A 175 -8.14 -5.89 13.69
N THR A 176 -9.10 -6.34 14.49
CA THR A 176 -9.06 -6.19 15.96
C THR A 176 -8.74 -7.56 16.56
N PRO A 177 -7.52 -7.80 17.04
CA PRO A 177 -7.19 -9.01 17.79
C PRO A 177 -8.09 -9.13 19.02
N SER A 178 -8.25 -10.36 19.55
CA SER A 178 -9.08 -10.57 20.75
C SER A 178 -8.61 -9.71 21.91
N GLY A 179 -9.48 -8.82 22.41
CA GLY A 179 -9.15 -7.87 23.48
C GLY A 179 -8.18 -6.75 23.10
N GLY A 180 -7.84 -6.61 21.81
CA GLY A 180 -6.92 -5.59 21.29
C GLY A 180 -7.65 -4.38 20.70
N VAL A 181 -6.84 -3.47 20.15
CA VAL A 181 -7.29 -2.33 19.33
C VAL A 181 -7.17 -2.68 17.85
N PRO A 182 -7.92 -2.01 16.96
CA PRO A 182 -7.73 -2.16 15.52
C PRO A 182 -6.27 -1.91 15.12
N THR A 183 -5.73 -2.75 14.25
CA THR A 183 -4.33 -2.68 13.80
C THR A 183 -4.19 -3.26 12.40
N TRP A 184 -3.23 -2.72 11.64
CA TRP A 184 -2.87 -3.23 10.34
C TRP A 184 -2.07 -4.53 10.44
N VAL A 185 -2.44 -5.52 9.64
CA VAL A 185 -1.73 -6.79 9.51
C VAL A 185 -1.57 -7.14 8.04
N PHE A 186 -0.48 -7.83 7.74
CA PHE A 186 -0.22 -8.35 6.42
C PHE A 186 -1.31 -9.34 5.99
N ALA A 187 -1.82 -9.15 4.78
CA ALA A 187 -2.89 -9.95 4.20
C ALA A 187 -2.46 -10.73 2.94
N GLY A 188 -1.17 -10.72 2.62
CA GLY A 188 -0.60 -11.36 1.44
C GLY A 188 -0.05 -10.33 0.45
N TYR A 189 0.33 -10.79 -0.73
CA TYR A 189 0.89 -9.94 -1.78
C TYR A 189 0.59 -10.49 -3.16
N TRP A 190 0.59 -9.61 -4.15
CA TRP A 190 0.68 -9.98 -5.55
C TRP A 190 2.15 -10.05 -5.97
N ASP A 191 2.51 -11.12 -6.66
CA ASP A 191 3.84 -11.34 -7.23
C ASP A 191 3.77 -11.24 -8.76
N ALA A 192 4.52 -10.29 -9.32
CA ALA A 192 4.58 -10.05 -10.75
C ALA A 192 5.12 -11.25 -11.53
N SER A 193 6.03 -12.02 -10.94
CA SER A 193 6.69 -13.13 -11.65
C SER A 193 5.75 -14.30 -11.92
N SER A 194 4.90 -14.63 -10.94
CA SER A 194 3.84 -15.64 -11.09
C SER A 194 2.52 -15.05 -11.58
N ASN A 195 2.39 -13.72 -11.61
CA ASN A 195 1.14 -13.00 -11.81
C ASN A 195 0.01 -13.55 -10.91
N GLY A 196 0.35 -13.73 -9.63
CA GLY A 196 -0.50 -14.47 -8.69
C GLY A 196 -0.52 -13.84 -7.30
N LEU A 197 -1.59 -14.13 -6.57
CA LEU A 197 -1.70 -13.78 -5.16
C LEU A 197 -1.03 -14.86 -4.30
N VAL A 198 -0.14 -14.44 -3.40
CA VAL A 198 0.64 -15.30 -2.51
C VAL A 198 0.31 -14.97 -1.06
N ALA A 199 0.16 -16.01 -0.23
CA ALA A 199 -0.21 -15.91 1.18
C ALA A 199 -1.47 -15.05 1.43
N PHE A 200 -2.37 -15.03 0.45
CA PHE A 200 -3.48 -14.09 0.42
C PHE A 200 -4.62 -14.48 1.36
N ASN A 201 -4.86 -13.63 2.34
CA ASN A 201 -5.95 -13.73 3.29
C ASN A 201 -6.46 -12.33 3.66
N PRO A 202 -7.26 -11.69 2.79
CA PRO A 202 -7.78 -10.34 3.02
C PRO A 202 -8.95 -10.27 4.01
N TYR A 203 -9.54 -11.41 4.43
CA TYR A 203 -10.80 -11.45 5.21
C TYR A 203 -10.67 -12.15 6.57
#